data_AF-A0A9X0ECQ5-F1
#
_entry.id   AF-A0A9X0ECQ5-F1
#
_cell.length_a   1.000
_cell.length_b   1.000
_cell.length_c   1.000
_cell.angle_alpha   90.00
_cell.angle_beta   90.00
_cell.angle_gamma   90.00
#
_symmetry.space_group_name_H-M   'P 1'
#
loop_
_entity.id
_entity.type
_entity.pdbx_description
1 polymer ?
#
loop_
_entity_poly.entity_id
_entity_poly.type
_entity_poly.pdbx_seq_one_letter_code
_entity_poly.pdbx_strand_id
1 'polypeptide(L)'
;MLSRTLLCVAIASASTPLLADTVWLKNGDKMTGTIKVFDGGKLLLNTKYAGDVPLDWKEIKTLESDQHLLVKQDATTGEISKSLQPAEDGKVTLANGDAPKTVELASIQQIMKPKPVVTDLVWKGNIDAALDFQRAENDTDDYNIAFKTSATHGQWRHNAKGEYNRESQDSLTTTNNWDAEYSVDRFLTEKWFWDGRITYKRDTIEDLARQRTVGTGPGYQFWDDELGAFKVGALLNRTDFEYSNGEKDNFYSVSGTWDYNRYLIGKKVEFFTNGEVGKPISGVADYSLETEVGLRYKVTEWASLNLKAEKDIISGSDNGDLDKTRYTAGFGVAW
;
A
#
# COMPACT_ATOMS: atom_id res chain seq x y z
N MET A 1 36.06 12.18 41.73
CA MET A 1 35.26 11.00 41.30
C MET A 1 33.75 11.21 41.48
N LEU A 2 33.22 12.41 41.22
CA LEU A 2 31.78 12.75 41.37
C LEU A 2 31.07 13.03 40.04
N SER A 3 31.80 13.10 38.92
CA SER A 3 31.24 13.49 37.61
C SER A 3 30.70 12.31 36.79
N ARG A 4 31.17 11.06 37.04
CA ARG A 4 30.70 9.88 36.28
C ARG A 4 29.40 9.28 36.83
N THR A 5 29.07 9.49 38.10
CA THR A 5 27.82 9.03 38.73
C THR A 5 26.64 9.96 38.42
N LEU A 6 26.88 11.23 38.12
CA LEU A 6 25.83 12.19 37.73
C LEU A 6 25.31 11.98 36.29
N LEU A 7 26.11 11.36 35.41
CA LEU A 7 25.71 11.10 34.02
C LEU A 7 24.77 9.89 33.89
N CYS A 8 24.85 8.90 34.79
CA CYS A 8 23.97 7.73 34.78
C CYS A 8 22.58 8.02 35.38
N VAL A 9 22.44 9.05 36.22
CA VAL A 9 21.13 9.45 36.80
C VAL A 9 20.33 10.33 35.82
N ALA A 10 21.00 11.03 34.89
CA ALA A 10 20.32 11.88 33.91
C ALA A 10 19.64 11.10 32.75
N ILE A 11 20.00 9.84 32.53
CA ILE A 11 19.40 8.99 31.47
C ILE A 11 18.13 8.26 31.96
N ALA A 12 17.85 8.26 33.27
CA ALA A 12 16.70 7.57 33.84
C ALA A 12 15.41 8.43 33.95
N SER A 13 15.44 9.70 33.53
CA SER A 13 14.35 10.65 33.80
C SER A 13 13.61 11.18 32.55
N ALA A 14 13.86 10.60 31.38
CA ALA A 14 13.14 10.93 30.15
C ALA A 14 12.25 9.78 29.67
N SER A 15 11.58 9.09 30.60
CA SER A 15 10.37 8.33 30.27
C SER A 15 9.19 9.32 30.31
N THR A 16 8.99 10.07 29.22
CA THR A 16 7.67 10.67 29.00
C THR A 16 6.66 9.54 29.11
N PRO A 17 5.63 9.61 29.98
CA PRO A 17 4.55 8.67 29.90
C PRO A 17 4.03 8.75 28.47
N LEU A 18 4.19 7.68 27.70
CA LEU A 18 3.48 7.52 26.45
C LEU A 18 2.02 7.39 26.89
N LEU A 19 1.29 8.52 26.93
CA LEU A 19 -0.11 8.53 27.32
C LEU A 19 -0.82 7.64 26.32
N ALA A 20 -1.26 6.47 26.80
CA ALA A 20 -2.02 5.54 26.00
C ALA A 20 -3.44 6.09 25.90
N ASP A 21 -3.96 6.13 24.67
CA ASP A 21 -5.36 6.40 24.42
C ASP A 21 -6.20 5.42 25.22
N THR A 22 -7.33 5.91 25.74
CA THR A 22 -8.21 5.11 26.58
C THR A 22 -9.58 4.98 25.95
N VAL A 23 -10.11 3.76 25.92
CA VAL A 23 -11.47 3.46 25.48
C VAL A 23 -12.23 2.84 26.63
N TRP A 24 -13.37 3.44 26.99
CA TRP A 24 -14.30 2.88 27.97
C TRP A 24 -15.45 2.20 27.24
N LEU A 25 -15.79 0.99 27.68
CA LEU A 25 -16.88 0.20 27.13
C LEU A 25 -18.12 0.29 28.03
N LYS A 26 -19.29 0.03 27.44
CA LYS A 26 -20.60 0.09 28.13
C LYS A 26 -20.75 -0.97 29.22
N ASN A 27 -20.02 -2.07 29.11
CA ASN A 27 -19.99 -3.13 30.13
C ASN A 27 -19.10 -2.78 31.35
N GLY A 28 -18.43 -1.62 31.34
CA GLY A 28 -17.54 -1.16 32.42
C GLY A 28 -16.06 -1.44 32.18
N ASP A 29 -15.71 -2.17 31.11
CA ASP A 29 -14.30 -2.42 30.77
C ASP A 29 -13.60 -1.13 30.33
N LYS A 30 -12.31 -1.03 30.66
CA LYS A 30 -11.41 0.04 30.21
C LYS A 30 -10.22 -0.58 29.51
N MET A 31 -10.00 -0.17 28.26
CA MET A 31 -8.85 -0.59 27.47
C MET A 31 -7.92 0.58 27.22
N THR A 32 -6.61 0.30 27.21
CA THR A 32 -5.56 1.31 26.96
C THR A 32 -4.70 0.87 25.78
N GLY A 33 -4.37 1.80 24.90
CA GLY A 33 -3.62 1.50 23.69
C GLY A 33 -3.39 2.74 22.83
N THR A 34 -3.37 2.54 21.52
CA THR A 34 -3.27 3.61 20.52
C THR A 34 -4.39 3.47 19.52
N ILE A 35 -5.22 4.51 19.37
CA ILE A 35 -6.30 4.54 18.40
C ILE A 35 -5.68 4.64 17.00
N LYS A 36 -5.84 3.58 16.19
CA LYS A 36 -5.34 3.57 14.82
C LYS A 36 -6.37 4.14 13.85
N VAL A 37 -7.59 3.63 13.90
CA VAL A 37 -8.69 4.05 13.01
C VAL A 37 -10.05 3.66 13.57
N PHE A 38 -11.06 4.47 13.33
CA PHE A 38 -12.46 4.07 13.39
C PHE A 38 -13.04 4.17 11.98
N ASP A 39 -13.57 3.06 11.48
CA ASP A 39 -14.25 2.98 10.19
C ASP A 39 -15.19 1.75 10.18
N GLY A 40 -16.29 1.84 9.42
CA GLY A 40 -17.20 0.70 9.22
C GLY A 40 -17.77 0.10 10.51
N GLY A 41 -17.96 0.92 11.56
CA GLY A 41 -18.52 0.49 12.84
C GLY A 41 -17.53 -0.18 13.80
N LYS A 42 -16.22 -0.21 13.48
CA LYS A 42 -15.20 -0.75 14.38
C LYS A 42 -14.08 0.23 14.65
N LEU A 43 -13.73 0.42 15.93
CA LEU A 43 -12.54 1.15 16.36
C LEU A 43 -11.39 0.16 16.52
N LEU A 44 -10.29 0.39 15.82
CA LEU A 44 -9.07 -0.39 15.93
C LEU A 44 -8.15 0.24 16.99
N LEU A 45 -8.02 -0.44 18.13
CA LEU A 45 -7.12 -0.04 19.22
C LEU A 45 -5.90 -0.95 19.22
N ASN A 46 -4.71 -0.39 19.02
CA ASN A 46 -3.46 -1.13 19.15
C ASN A 46 -3.03 -1.20 20.61
N THR A 47 -2.86 -2.41 21.13
CA THR A 47 -2.44 -2.66 22.51
C THR A 47 -1.08 -3.33 22.51
N LYS A 48 -0.28 -3.05 23.54
CA LYS A 48 1.06 -3.66 23.69
C LYS A 48 1.01 -5.19 23.88
N TYR A 49 -0.11 -5.72 24.37
CA TYR A 49 -0.25 -7.12 24.77
C TYR A 49 -1.04 -7.98 23.78
N ALA A 50 -1.98 -7.40 23.02
CA ALA A 50 -2.82 -8.14 22.07
C ALA A 50 -2.72 -7.61 20.62
N GLY A 51 -1.86 -6.63 20.36
CA GLY A 51 -1.78 -5.98 19.05
C GLY A 51 -3.08 -5.24 18.73
N ASP A 52 -3.52 -5.33 17.48
CA ASP A 52 -4.73 -4.66 16.99
C ASP A 52 -6.01 -5.35 17.46
N VAL A 53 -6.72 -4.70 18.39
CA VAL A 53 -8.00 -5.14 18.94
C VAL A 53 -9.14 -4.35 18.31
N PRO A 54 -10.00 -4.98 17.49
CA PRO A 54 -11.18 -4.34 16.94
C PRO A 54 -12.30 -4.29 17.99
N LEU A 55 -12.74 -3.09 18.35
CA LEU A 55 -13.85 -2.83 19.27
C LEU A 55 -15.09 -2.44 18.47
N ASP A 56 -16.24 -3.04 18.82
CA ASP A 56 -17.53 -2.60 18.24
C ASP A 56 -17.85 -1.19 18.74
N TRP A 57 -18.03 -0.26 17.81
CA TRP A 57 -18.29 1.14 18.13
C TRP A 57 -19.55 1.31 18.98
N LYS A 58 -20.54 0.43 18.82
CA LYS A 58 -21.78 0.46 19.60
C LYS A 58 -21.56 0.10 21.06
N GLU A 59 -20.49 -0.62 21.38
CA GLU A 59 -20.14 -1.00 22.74
C GLU A 59 -19.26 0.06 23.43
N ILE A 60 -18.82 1.09 22.71
CA ILE A 60 -18.01 2.17 23.27
C ILE A 60 -18.91 3.16 24.00
N LYS A 61 -18.50 3.46 25.23
CA LYS A 61 -19.13 4.43 26.13
C LYS A 61 -18.59 5.83 25.86
N THR A 62 -17.28 5.98 25.85
CA THR A 62 -16.53 7.21 25.57
C THR A 62 -15.06 6.84 25.30
N LEU A 63 -14.27 7.77 24.79
CA LEU A 63 -12.85 7.57 24.52
C LEU A 63 -12.04 8.85 24.81
N GLU A 64 -10.75 8.67 24.98
CA GLU A 64 -9.75 9.71 25.23
C GLU A 64 -8.53 9.45 24.36
N SER A 65 -7.98 10.50 23.78
CA SER A 65 -6.74 10.44 23.02
C SER A 65 -6.05 11.79 22.97
N ASP A 66 -4.75 11.82 23.22
CA ASP A 66 -3.94 13.03 23.04
C ASP A 66 -3.41 13.19 21.61
N GLN A 67 -3.83 12.29 20.70
CA GLN A 67 -3.43 12.33 19.31
C GLN A 67 -4.22 13.38 18.54
N HIS A 68 -3.54 13.98 17.55
CA HIS A 68 -4.23 14.76 16.54
C HIS A 68 -4.97 13.79 15.62
N LEU A 69 -6.30 13.79 15.67
CA LEU A 69 -7.16 12.86 14.97
C LEU A 69 -8.15 13.60 14.09
N LEU A 70 -8.24 13.21 12.84
CA LEU A 70 -9.31 13.65 11.94
C LEU A 70 -10.59 12.91 12.31
N VAL A 71 -11.61 13.65 12.77
CA VAL A 71 -12.93 13.12 13.10
C VAL A 71 -13.92 13.60 12.05
N LYS A 72 -14.54 12.67 11.32
CA LYS A 72 -15.58 12.97 10.33
C LYS A 72 -16.94 12.61 10.87
N GLN A 73 -17.87 13.58 10.84
CA GLN A 73 -19.28 13.38 11.21
C GLN A 73 -20.18 13.21 9.99
N ASP A 74 -19.75 13.70 8.82
CA ASP A 74 -20.38 13.43 7.53
C ASP A 74 -19.31 13.23 6.44
N ALA A 75 -19.75 12.88 5.22
CA ALA A 75 -18.87 12.58 4.10
C ALA A 75 -18.01 13.76 3.60
N THR A 76 -18.35 14.99 4.00
CA THR A 76 -17.83 16.25 3.45
C THR A 76 -17.18 17.14 4.51
N THR A 77 -17.58 17.02 5.77
CA THR A 77 -17.05 17.79 6.90
C THR A 77 -16.24 16.89 7.83
N GLY A 78 -14.93 17.15 7.87
CA GLY A 78 -14.00 16.58 8.82
C GLY A 78 -13.41 17.67 9.69
N GLU A 79 -13.39 17.45 10.99
CA GLU A 79 -12.77 18.35 11.96
C GLU A 79 -11.51 17.66 12.50
N ILE A 80 -10.35 18.31 12.39
CA ILE A 80 -9.13 17.80 13.00
C ILE A 80 -9.20 18.17 14.48
N SER A 81 -9.29 17.16 15.34
CA SER A 81 -9.20 17.30 16.78
C SER A 81 -7.74 17.34 17.21
N LYS A 82 -7.35 18.25 18.11
CA LYS A 82 -6.01 18.20 18.75
C LYS A 82 -5.92 17.07 19.77
N SER A 83 -7.00 16.83 20.50
CA SER A 83 -7.19 15.69 21.37
C SER A 83 -8.68 15.34 21.50
N LEU A 84 -8.97 14.14 21.96
CA LEU A 84 -10.31 13.66 22.30
C LEU A 84 -10.38 13.52 23.82
N GLN A 85 -11.40 14.11 24.42
CA GLN A 85 -11.62 14.10 25.86
C GLN A 85 -12.90 13.32 26.17
N PRO A 86 -12.90 12.51 27.25
CA PRO A 86 -14.08 11.73 27.59
C PRO A 86 -15.24 12.64 27.99
N ALA A 87 -16.45 12.26 27.61
CA ALA A 87 -17.68 12.99 27.94
C ALA A 87 -18.72 12.04 28.56
N GLU A 88 -19.97 12.51 28.67
CA GLU A 88 -21.11 11.67 29.08
C GLU A 88 -21.24 10.43 28.18
N ASP A 89 -21.92 9.41 28.70
CA ASP A 89 -22.21 8.16 27.99
C ASP A 89 -22.72 8.40 26.56
N GLY A 90 -22.01 7.83 25.58
CA GLY A 90 -22.34 7.97 24.17
C GLY A 90 -21.79 9.22 23.50
N LYS A 91 -21.02 10.05 24.21
CA LYS A 91 -20.44 11.30 23.68
C LYS A 91 -18.92 11.33 23.81
N VAL A 92 -18.30 12.21 23.04
CA VAL A 92 -16.88 12.57 23.16
C VAL A 92 -16.70 14.05 22.90
N THR A 93 -15.74 14.67 23.58
CA THR A 93 -15.41 16.08 23.37
C THR A 93 -14.19 16.20 22.47
N LEU A 94 -14.36 16.85 21.31
CA LEU A 94 -13.24 17.27 20.46
C LEU A 94 -12.61 18.51 21.09
N ALA A 95 -11.42 18.36 21.64
CA ALA A 95 -10.70 19.45 22.27
C ALA A 95 -9.82 20.17 21.24
N ASN A 96 -10.31 21.30 20.73
CA ASN A 96 -9.65 22.12 19.72
C ASN A 96 -9.05 23.43 20.27
N GLY A 97 -8.55 23.38 21.51
CA GLY A 97 -8.13 24.59 22.23
C GLY A 97 -9.34 25.31 22.81
N ASP A 98 -9.53 26.59 22.47
CA ASP A 98 -10.50 27.47 23.13
C ASP A 98 -11.98 27.20 22.77
N ALA A 99 -12.24 26.29 21.83
CA ALA A 99 -13.59 25.92 21.40
C ALA A 99 -13.78 24.38 21.46
N PRO A 100 -13.84 23.77 22.66
CA PRO A 100 -14.17 22.36 22.78
C PRO A 100 -15.60 22.11 22.31
N LYS A 101 -15.80 21.02 21.56
CA LYS A 101 -17.10 20.64 21.01
C LYS A 101 -17.44 19.21 21.40
N THR A 102 -18.50 19.03 22.17
CA THR A 102 -19.01 17.70 22.51
C THR A 102 -19.94 17.20 21.41
N VAL A 103 -19.72 15.97 20.97
CA VAL A 103 -20.53 15.33 19.92
C VAL A 103 -20.93 13.92 20.33
N GLU A 104 -22.03 13.44 19.77
CA GLU A 104 -22.47 12.07 19.92
C GLU A 104 -21.52 11.13 19.18
N LEU A 105 -21.06 10.05 19.82
CA LEU A 105 -20.30 8.98 19.16
C LEU A 105 -21.08 8.41 17.97
N ALA A 106 -22.41 8.36 18.05
CA ALA A 106 -23.28 7.91 16.97
C ALA A 106 -23.25 8.83 15.73
N SER A 107 -22.84 10.09 15.89
CA SER A 107 -22.66 11.03 14.77
C SER A 107 -21.33 10.88 14.06
N ILE A 108 -20.33 10.24 14.70
CA ILE A 108 -19.01 10.05 14.12
C ILE A 108 -19.09 8.90 13.12
N GLN A 109 -18.59 9.15 11.91
CA GLN A 109 -18.48 8.15 10.84
C GLN A 109 -17.07 7.58 10.76
N GLN A 110 -16.05 8.42 10.97
CA GLN A 110 -14.64 8.01 10.88
C GLN A 110 -13.77 8.77 11.88
N ILE A 111 -12.74 8.08 12.41
CA ILE A 111 -11.61 8.67 13.14
C ILE A 111 -10.34 8.12 12.53
N MET A 112 -9.39 8.98 12.17
CA MET A 112 -8.10 8.52 11.64
C MET A 112 -6.98 9.52 11.94
N LYS A 113 -5.75 9.03 11.98
CA LYS A 113 -4.59 9.91 12.02
C LYS A 113 -4.50 10.66 10.68
N PRO A 114 -4.45 12.01 10.69
CA PRO A 114 -4.20 12.75 9.46
C PRO A 114 -2.79 12.44 8.98
N LYS A 115 -2.66 12.10 7.70
CA LYS A 115 -1.37 11.85 7.07
C LYS A 115 -0.82 13.19 6.57
N PRO A 116 0.23 13.77 7.19
CA PRO A 116 0.76 15.04 6.73
C PRO A 116 1.42 14.88 5.35
N VAL A 117 1.32 15.94 4.54
CA VAL A 117 1.82 15.95 3.15
C VAL A 117 3.36 15.90 3.09
N VAL A 118 4.03 16.46 4.10
CA VAL A 118 5.49 16.50 4.23
C VAL A 118 5.87 15.75 5.50
N THR A 119 6.67 14.69 5.35
CA THR A 119 7.19 13.88 6.46
C THR A 119 8.71 13.74 6.38
N ASP A 120 9.34 13.61 7.54
CA ASP A 120 10.81 13.46 7.65
C ASP A 120 11.31 12.14 7.05
N LEU A 121 10.53 11.06 7.10
CA LEU A 121 10.70 9.84 6.28
C LEU A 121 9.55 8.88 6.61
N VAL A 122 8.81 8.41 5.61
CA VAL A 122 7.86 7.30 5.76
C VAL A 122 8.28 6.21 4.79
N TRP A 123 8.74 5.08 5.33
CA TRP A 123 9.10 3.91 4.56
C TRP A 123 8.13 2.79 4.85
N LYS A 124 7.57 2.21 3.80
CA LYS A 124 6.68 1.05 3.86
C LYS A 124 7.04 0.05 2.77
N GLY A 125 6.77 -1.22 2.99
CA GLY A 125 6.97 -2.22 1.95
C GLY A 125 6.29 -3.54 2.25
N ASN A 126 6.25 -4.37 1.22
CA ASN A 126 5.80 -5.75 1.28
C ASN A 126 6.67 -6.63 0.38
N ILE A 127 6.93 -7.85 0.83
CA ILE A 127 7.48 -8.94 0.04
C ILE A 127 6.42 -10.04 0.06
N ASP A 128 6.03 -10.50 -1.12
CA ASP A 128 5.07 -11.58 -1.32
C ASP A 128 5.80 -12.77 -1.95
N ALA A 129 5.56 -13.97 -1.44
CA ALA A 129 6.12 -15.21 -1.96
C ALA A 129 5.00 -16.24 -2.16
N ALA A 130 5.00 -16.90 -3.31
CA ALA A 130 4.06 -17.95 -3.68
C ALA A 130 4.81 -19.16 -4.26
N LEU A 131 4.36 -20.35 -3.89
CA LEU A 131 4.94 -21.63 -4.29
C LEU A 131 3.79 -22.58 -4.66
N ASP A 132 3.86 -23.21 -5.83
CA ASP A 132 2.93 -24.28 -6.25
C ASP A 132 3.71 -25.54 -6.64
N PHE A 133 3.22 -26.70 -6.18
CA PHE A 133 3.85 -28.00 -6.43
C PHE A 133 2.79 -29.01 -6.85
N GLN A 134 2.88 -29.54 -8.06
CA GLN A 134 1.97 -30.55 -8.59
C GLN A 134 2.73 -31.83 -8.92
N ARG A 135 2.20 -32.97 -8.45
CA ARG A 135 2.74 -34.30 -8.73
C ARG A 135 1.68 -35.13 -9.43
N ALA A 136 1.88 -35.43 -10.71
CA ALA A 136 0.91 -36.12 -11.56
C ALA A 136 1.65 -36.99 -12.60
N GLU A 137 1.13 -37.06 -13.84
CA GLU A 137 1.85 -37.67 -14.98
C GLU A 137 3.08 -36.85 -15.35
N ASN A 138 2.97 -35.52 -15.23
CA ASN A 138 4.07 -34.58 -15.28
C ASN A 138 4.20 -33.87 -13.93
N ASP A 139 5.43 -33.67 -13.48
CA ASP A 139 5.75 -32.97 -12.23
C ASP A 139 5.95 -31.47 -12.50
N THR A 140 5.22 -30.61 -11.78
CA THR A 140 5.33 -29.14 -11.92
C THR A 140 5.80 -28.50 -10.61
N ASP A 141 6.84 -27.67 -10.69
CA ASP A 141 7.33 -26.82 -9.61
C ASP A 141 7.28 -25.34 -10.05
N ASP A 142 6.51 -24.50 -9.35
CA ASP A 142 6.39 -23.04 -9.62
C ASP A 142 6.80 -22.22 -8.39
N TYR A 143 7.64 -21.20 -8.65
CA TYR A 143 8.19 -20.28 -7.68
C TYR A 143 7.97 -18.83 -8.13
N ASN A 144 7.27 -18.06 -7.31
CA ASN A 144 7.05 -16.63 -7.51
C ASN A 144 7.49 -15.85 -6.26
N ILE A 145 8.34 -14.83 -6.48
CA ILE A 145 8.74 -13.89 -5.43
C ILE A 145 8.55 -12.48 -5.98
N ALA A 146 7.76 -11.67 -5.28
CA ALA A 146 7.51 -10.27 -5.60
C ALA A 146 7.87 -9.38 -4.41
N PHE A 147 8.38 -8.18 -4.67
CA PHE A 147 8.53 -7.14 -3.67
C PHE A 147 7.99 -5.80 -4.17
N LYS A 148 7.47 -5.00 -3.26
CA LYS A 148 7.07 -3.62 -3.50
C LYS A 148 7.45 -2.79 -2.28
N THR A 149 8.11 -1.66 -2.50
CA THR A 149 8.48 -0.74 -1.42
C THR A 149 8.31 0.71 -1.84
N SER A 150 7.99 1.56 -0.88
CA SER A 150 7.79 3.00 -1.09
C SER A 150 8.42 3.77 0.06
N ALA A 151 9.24 4.76 -0.26
CA ALA A 151 9.87 5.68 0.68
C ALA A 151 9.47 7.11 0.31
N THR A 152 8.77 7.80 1.21
CA THR A 152 8.38 9.20 1.06
C THR A 152 9.22 10.08 1.97
N HIS A 153 9.84 11.10 1.41
CA HIS A 153 10.60 12.12 2.13
C HIS A 153 10.33 13.49 1.51
N GLY A 154 9.76 14.39 2.31
CA GLY A 154 9.36 15.71 1.83
C GLY A 154 8.41 15.63 0.63
N GLN A 155 8.83 16.19 -0.51
CA GLN A 155 8.03 16.22 -1.75
C GLN A 155 8.38 15.08 -2.73
N TRP A 156 9.13 14.08 -2.27
CA TRP A 156 9.61 12.98 -3.09
C TRP A 156 9.07 11.66 -2.56
N ARG A 157 8.56 10.82 -3.46
CA ARG A 157 8.19 9.43 -3.17
C ARG A 157 8.91 8.52 -4.14
N HIS A 158 9.81 7.71 -3.61
CA HIS A 158 10.52 6.68 -4.34
C HIS A 158 9.75 5.38 -4.20
N ASN A 159 9.52 4.68 -5.31
CA ASN A 159 8.94 3.35 -5.30
C ASN A 159 9.87 2.39 -6.03
N ALA A 160 9.98 1.17 -5.52
CA ALA A 160 10.66 0.08 -6.20
C ALA A 160 9.77 -1.15 -6.17
N LYS A 161 9.69 -1.86 -7.30
CA LYS A 161 9.02 -3.15 -7.43
C LYS A 161 9.95 -4.12 -8.13
N GLY A 162 9.72 -5.40 -7.92
CA GLY A 162 10.28 -6.42 -8.78
C GLY A 162 9.66 -7.77 -8.50
N GLU A 163 9.71 -8.61 -9.51
CA GLU A 163 9.19 -9.96 -9.46
C GLU A 163 10.16 -10.92 -10.14
N TYR A 164 10.21 -12.14 -9.63
CA TYR A 164 10.92 -13.26 -10.23
C TYR A 164 10.00 -14.46 -10.30
N ASN A 165 9.94 -15.08 -11.47
CA ASN A 165 9.11 -16.24 -11.75
C ASN A 165 9.95 -17.37 -12.32
N ARG A 166 9.78 -18.56 -11.75
CA ARG A 166 10.40 -19.78 -12.29
C ARG A 166 9.44 -20.95 -12.21
N GLU A 167 9.21 -21.57 -13.36
CA GLU A 167 8.39 -22.76 -13.49
C GLU A 167 9.22 -23.86 -14.14
N SER A 168 9.05 -25.09 -13.68
CA SER A 168 9.64 -26.27 -14.32
C SER A 168 8.63 -27.40 -14.39
N GLN A 169 8.55 -28.04 -15.55
CA GLN A 169 7.75 -29.24 -15.81
C GLN A 169 8.68 -30.39 -16.17
N ASP A 170 8.61 -31.50 -15.44
CA ASP A 170 9.49 -32.68 -15.62
C ASP A 170 10.98 -32.33 -15.64
N SER A 171 11.40 -31.43 -14.75
CA SER A 171 12.76 -30.86 -14.66
C SER A 171 13.18 -29.96 -15.84
N LEU A 172 12.32 -29.74 -16.83
CA LEU A 172 12.53 -28.75 -17.89
C LEU A 172 11.97 -27.39 -17.45
N THR A 173 12.80 -26.36 -17.46
CA THR A 173 12.34 -25.00 -17.13
C THR A 173 11.51 -24.42 -18.28
N THR A 174 10.26 -24.10 -17.98
CA THR A 174 9.25 -23.56 -18.93
C THR A 174 9.04 -22.07 -18.76
N THR A 175 9.29 -21.53 -17.57
CA THR A 175 9.26 -20.08 -17.28
C THR A 175 10.51 -19.73 -16.48
N ASN A 176 11.22 -18.67 -16.89
CA ASN A 176 12.29 -18.08 -16.09
C ASN A 176 12.49 -16.62 -16.50
N ASN A 177 11.81 -15.74 -15.76
CA ASN A 177 11.83 -14.31 -16.00
C ASN A 177 11.85 -13.49 -14.72
N TRP A 178 12.26 -12.24 -14.87
CA TRP A 178 12.17 -11.25 -13.82
C TRP A 178 11.93 -9.86 -14.39
N ASP A 179 11.32 -9.02 -13.57
CA ASP A 179 11.20 -7.60 -13.80
C ASP A 179 11.63 -6.79 -12.57
N ALA A 180 12.07 -5.57 -12.84
CA ALA A 180 12.32 -4.58 -11.83
C ALA A 180 11.84 -3.22 -12.32
N GLU A 181 11.18 -2.49 -11.44
CA GLU A 181 10.70 -1.13 -11.66
C GLU A 181 11.25 -0.22 -10.57
N TYR A 182 11.69 0.97 -10.97
CA TYR A 182 11.94 2.08 -10.06
C TYR A 182 11.19 3.31 -10.56
N SER A 183 10.40 3.94 -9.68
CA SER A 183 9.71 5.19 -9.98
C SER A 183 9.95 6.25 -8.90
N VAL A 184 9.88 7.50 -9.32
CA VAL A 184 10.00 8.67 -8.45
C VAL A 184 8.86 9.63 -8.74
N ASP A 185 7.97 9.81 -7.76
CA ASP A 185 6.92 10.82 -7.80
C ASP A 185 7.47 12.11 -7.15
N ARG A 186 7.54 13.21 -7.92
CA ARG A 186 7.85 14.56 -7.42
C ARG A 186 6.56 15.36 -7.25
N PHE A 187 6.13 15.58 -6.00
CA PHE A 187 4.89 16.29 -5.67
C PHE A 187 5.00 17.79 -5.93
N LEU A 188 4.32 18.30 -6.95
CA LEU A 188 4.25 19.72 -7.30
C LEU A 188 3.27 20.47 -6.39
N THR A 189 2.24 19.77 -5.93
CA THR A 189 1.27 20.20 -4.90
C THR A 189 0.97 19.00 -4.00
N GLU A 190 0.01 19.12 -3.08
CA GLU A 190 -0.42 18.00 -2.23
C GLU A 190 -1.00 16.81 -3.02
N LYS A 191 -1.50 17.06 -4.25
CA LYS A 191 -2.17 16.03 -5.07
C LYS A 191 -1.54 15.82 -6.43
N TRP A 192 -1.00 16.87 -7.05
CA TRP A 192 -0.33 16.77 -8.34
C TRP A 192 1.12 16.40 -8.18
N PHE A 193 1.57 15.41 -8.93
CA PHE A 193 2.97 14.99 -8.97
C PHE A 193 3.42 14.77 -10.42
N TRP A 194 4.73 14.76 -10.61
CA TRP A 194 5.37 14.34 -11.84
C TRP A 194 6.06 12.99 -11.61
N ASP A 195 5.72 11.98 -12.39
CA ASP A 195 6.26 10.61 -12.34
C ASP A 195 7.44 10.48 -13.31
N GLY A 196 8.51 9.86 -12.85
CA GLY A 196 9.60 9.35 -13.67
C GLY A 196 9.83 7.89 -13.33
N ARG A 197 9.75 7.02 -14.34
CA ARG A 197 9.75 5.56 -14.18
C ARG A 197 10.75 4.89 -15.11
N ILE A 198 11.44 3.88 -14.60
CA ILE A 198 12.23 2.95 -15.39
C ILE A 198 11.80 1.52 -15.05
N THR A 199 11.55 0.73 -16.08
CA THR A 199 11.19 -0.68 -15.98
C THR A 199 12.17 -1.49 -16.82
N TYR A 200 12.61 -2.62 -16.29
CA TYR A 200 13.46 -3.57 -16.99
C TYR A 200 12.89 -4.98 -16.79
N LYS A 201 12.61 -5.68 -17.89
CA LYS A 201 12.14 -7.08 -17.91
C LYS A 201 13.16 -7.94 -18.64
N ARG A 202 13.37 -9.16 -18.14
CA ARG A 202 14.25 -10.17 -18.73
C ARG A 202 13.51 -11.50 -18.75
N ASP A 203 13.34 -12.07 -19.93
CA ASP A 203 12.89 -13.45 -20.11
C ASP A 203 14.03 -14.28 -20.73
N THR A 204 14.18 -15.52 -20.28
CA THR A 204 15.21 -16.45 -20.79
C THR A 204 14.62 -17.61 -21.59
N ILE A 205 13.30 -17.71 -21.66
CA ILE A 205 12.55 -18.73 -22.38
C ILE A 205 11.83 -18.13 -23.59
N GLU A 206 11.21 -16.97 -23.44
CA GLU A 206 10.50 -16.30 -24.54
C GLU A 206 11.44 -15.61 -25.54
N ASP A 207 10.94 -15.38 -26.77
CA ASP A 207 11.72 -14.71 -27.81
C ASP A 207 12.03 -13.24 -27.47
N LEU A 208 11.10 -12.54 -26.80
CA LEU A 208 11.37 -11.21 -26.27
C LEU A 208 12.27 -11.30 -25.03
N ALA A 209 13.57 -11.36 -25.27
CA ALA A 209 14.55 -11.64 -24.24
C ALA A 209 14.83 -10.46 -23.29
N ARG A 210 14.70 -9.21 -23.73
CA ARG A 210 14.78 -8.02 -22.85
C ARG A 210 13.82 -6.94 -23.29
N GLN A 211 13.27 -6.26 -22.28
CA GLN A 211 12.54 -5.03 -22.46
C GLN A 211 13.05 -3.98 -21.48
N ARG A 212 13.31 -2.78 -21.97
CA ARG A 212 13.57 -1.59 -21.15
C ARG A 212 12.56 -0.52 -21.51
N THR A 213 11.86 0.01 -20.51
CA THR A 213 10.94 1.12 -20.68
C THR A 213 11.37 2.28 -19.79
N VAL A 214 11.45 3.48 -20.37
CA VAL A 214 11.65 4.74 -19.65
C VAL A 214 10.42 5.60 -19.89
N GLY A 215 9.76 5.98 -18.81
CA GLY A 215 8.49 6.70 -18.82
C GLY A 215 8.53 7.96 -17.98
N THR A 216 7.82 9.00 -18.39
CA THR A 216 7.60 10.17 -17.55
C THR A 216 6.30 10.89 -17.88
N GLY A 217 5.68 11.52 -16.88
CA GLY A 217 4.52 12.36 -17.10
C GLY A 217 3.77 12.74 -15.82
N PRO A 218 2.65 13.46 -15.95
CA PRO A 218 1.89 13.95 -14.80
C PRO A 218 1.08 12.85 -14.13
N GLY A 219 0.85 13.01 -12.82
CA GLY A 219 -0.06 12.18 -12.05
C GLY A 219 -0.83 12.95 -11.00
N TYR A 220 -1.90 12.33 -10.51
CA TYR A 220 -2.82 12.91 -9.54
C TYR A 220 -3.16 11.89 -8.44
N GLN A 221 -2.89 12.27 -7.19
CA GLN A 221 -3.24 11.53 -5.98
C GLN A 221 -4.62 12.01 -5.51
N PHE A 222 -5.66 11.17 -5.67
CA PHE A 222 -7.01 11.52 -5.25
C PHE A 222 -7.12 11.57 -3.72
N TRP A 223 -6.59 10.54 -3.05
CA TRP A 223 -6.45 10.43 -1.60
C TRP A 223 -5.27 9.51 -1.25
N ASP A 224 -4.69 9.71 -0.06
CA ASP A 224 -3.70 8.85 0.58
C ASP A 224 -3.86 9.01 2.09
N ASP A 225 -4.53 8.03 2.71
CA ASP A 225 -4.90 8.07 4.13
C ASP A 225 -4.61 6.72 4.83
N GLU A 226 -5.05 6.63 6.09
CA GLU A 226 -4.87 5.43 6.92
C GLU A 226 -5.61 4.18 6.39
N LEU A 227 -6.62 4.36 5.54
CA LEU A 227 -7.45 3.29 4.98
C LEU A 227 -7.05 2.92 3.55
N GLY A 228 -6.25 3.73 2.85
CA GLY A 228 -5.76 3.39 1.53
C GLY A 228 -5.34 4.59 0.71
N ALA A 229 -5.02 4.35 -0.55
CA ALA A 229 -4.61 5.39 -1.48
C ALA A 229 -5.17 5.11 -2.88
N PHE A 230 -5.35 6.17 -3.65
CA PHE A 230 -5.63 6.07 -5.08
C PHE A 230 -4.90 7.17 -5.84
N LYS A 231 -4.08 6.75 -6.80
CA LYS A 231 -3.43 7.63 -7.76
C LYS A 231 -3.64 7.14 -9.18
N VAL A 232 -3.63 8.09 -10.10
CA VAL A 232 -3.59 7.86 -11.54
C VAL A 232 -2.45 8.66 -12.16
N GLY A 233 -1.95 8.22 -13.30
CA GLY A 233 -0.91 8.92 -14.04
C GLY A 233 -1.05 8.76 -15.54
N ALA A 234 -0.39 9.64 -16.29
CA ALA A 234 -0.20 9.52 -17.72
C ALA A 234 1.30 9.56 -18.02
N LEU A 235 1.81 8.65 -18.86
CA LEU A 235 3.22 8.57 -19.19
C LEU A 235 3.44 8.68 -20.70
N LEU A 236 4.52 9.39 -21.06
CA LEU A 236 5.18 9.23 -22.35
C LEU A 236 6.32 8.25 -22.15
N ASN A 237 6.26 7.14 -22.86
CA ASN A 237 7.19 6.03 -22.73
C ASN A 237 8.07 5.90 -23.97
N ARG A 238 9.33 5.55 -23.75
CA ARG A 238 10.20 4.94 -24.76
C ARG A 238 10.48 3.51 -24.34
N THR A 239 10.19 2.57 -25.22
CA THR A 239 10.45 1.14 -25.01
C THR A 239 11.52 0.68 -25.99
N ASP A 240 12.51 -0.04 -25.49
CA ASP A 240 13.54 -0.73 -26.28
C ASP A 240 13.41 -2.24 -26.04
N PHE A 241 13.34 -3.03 -27.12
CA PHE A 241 13.28 -4.49 -27.13
C PHE A 241 14.60 -5.08 -27.63
N GLU A 242 14.98 -6.22 -27.07
CA GLU A 242 16.05 -7.10 -27.56
C GLU A 242 15.52 -8.53 -27.60
N TYR A 243 15.52 -9.12 -28.79
CA TYR A 243 15.02 -10.47 -29.04
C TYR A 243 16.12 -11.52 -28.83
N SER A 244 15.72 -12.79 -28.70
CA SER A 244 16.63 -13.91 -28.43
C SER A 244 17.66 -14.13 -29.55
N ASN A 245 17.28 -13.78 -30.78
CA ASN A 245 18.12 -13.79 -31.98
C ASN A 245 19.09 -12.59 -32.09
N GLY A 246 19.02 -11.62 -31.17
CA GLY A 246 19.83 -10.40 -31.15
C GLY A 246 19.25 -9.20 -31.91
N GLU A 247 18.09 -9.35 -32.55
CA GLU A 247 17.36 -8.24 -33.16
C GLU A 247 16.90 -7.25 -32.09
N LYS A 248 16.71 -5.99 -32.50
CA LYS A 248 16.34 -4.89 -31.61
C LYS A 248 15.27 -4.04 -32.25
N ASP A 249 14.30 -3.65 -31.43
CA ASP A 249 13.26 -2.71 -31.83
C ASP A 249 13.08 -1.63 -30.76
N ASN A 250 12.51 -0.49 -31.14
CA ASN A 250 12.15 0.55 -30.20
C ASN A 250 10.98 1.39 -30.70
N PHE A 251 10.15 1.83 -29.75
CA PHE A 251 9.00 2.65 -30.06
C PHE A 251 8.69 3.61 -28.92
N TYR A 252 7.88 4.62 -29.24
CA TYR A 252 7.28 5.52 -28.27
C TYR A 252 5.83 5.12 -28.04
N SER A 253 5.35 5.24 -26.81
CA SER A 253 3.95 5.00 -26.45
C SER A 253 3.43 6.06 -25.48
N VAL A 254 2.10 6.20 -25.45
CA VAL A 254 1.39 6.92 -24.40
C VAL A 254 0.70 5.90 -23.51
N SER A 255 0.71 6.09 -22.20
CA SER A 255 0.02 5.18 -21.29
C SER A 255 -0.72 5.90 -20.16
N GLY A 256 -1.77 5.27 -19.66
CA GLY A 256 -2.48 5.63 -18.44
C GLY A 256 -2.18 4.59 -17.36
N THR A 257 -1.89 5.05 -16.15
CA THR A 257 -1.56 4.18 -15.00
C THR A 257 -2.53 4.40 -13.85
N TRP A 258 -2.76 3.37 -13.05
CA TRP A 258 -3.48 3.49 -11.77
C TRP A 258 -2.81 2.64 -10.68
N ASP A 259 -2.90 3.11 -9.45
CA ASP A 259 -2.56 2.35 -8.24
C ASP A 259 -3.60 2.68 -7.17
N TYR A 260 -4.39 1.67 -6.81
CA TYR A 260 -5.47 1.74 -5.84
C TYR A 260 -5.27 0.68 -4.76
N ASN A 261 -5.45 1.06 -3.51
CA ASN A 261 -5.64 0.12 -2.42
C ASN A 261 -6.64 0.66 -1.39
N ARG A 262 -7.41 -0.25 -0.77
CA ARG A 262 -8.37 0.10 0.27
C ARG A 262 -8.57 -1.04 1.26
N TYR A 263 -8.45 -0.72 2.55
CA TYR A 263 -8.90 -1.61 3.61
C TYR A 263 -10.43 -1.62 3.66
N LEU A 264 -11.01 -2.82 3.60
CA LEU A 264 -12.46 -3.04 3.57
C LEU A 264 -13.03 -3.33 4.97
N ILE A 265 -12.29 -4.06 5.81
CA ILE A 265 -12.79 -4.52 7.12
C ILE A 265 -11.68 -4.37 8.17
N GLY A 266 -11.79 -3.37 9.05
CA GLY A 266 -10.94 -3.23 10.25
C GLY A 266 -9.44 -3.33 10.00
N LYS A 267 -8.97 -2.83 8.84
CA LYS A 267 -7.61 -3.00 8.31
C LYS A 267 -7.08 -4.45 8.18
N LYS A 268 -7.96 -5.45 8.25
CA LYS A 268 -7.62 -6.88 8.05
C LYS A 268 -7.68 -7.32 6.61
N VAL A 269 -8.70 -6.86 5.87
CA VAL A 269 -8.86 -7.17 4.45
C VAL A 269 -8.54 -5.92 3.66
N GLU A 270 -7.58 -6.02 2.76
CA GLU A 270 -7.22 -4.99 1.79
C GLU A 270 -7.54 -5.50 0.39
N PHE A 271 -8.27 -4.69 -0.38
CA PHE A 271 -8.38 -4.85 -1.82
C PHE A 271 -7.39 -3.91 -2.48
N PHE A 272 -6.68 -4.38 -3.51
CA PHE A 272 -5.77 -3.56 -4.29
C PHE A 272 -5.89 -3.87 -5.78
N THR A 273 -5.61 -2.86 -6.60
CA THR A 273 -5.43 -3.02 -8.03
C THR A 273 -4.45 -1.98 -8.53
N ASN A 274 -3.58 -2.40 -9.44
CA ASN A 274 -2.68 -1.50 -10.14
C ASN A 274 -2.49 -1.97 -11.57
N GLY A 275 -2.19 -1.04 -12.47
CA GLY A 275 -2.00 -1.40 -13.86
C GLY A 275 -1.65 -0.22 -14.75
N GLU A 276 -1.37 -0.56 -15.99
CA GLU A 276 -1.01 0.34 -17.07
C GLU A 276 -1.72 -0.08 -18.36
N VAL A 277 -2.39 0.87 -19.00
CA VAL A 277 -2.94 0.74 -20.35
C VAL A 277 -2.13 1.62 -21.28
N GLY A 278 -1.53 1.01 -22.30
CA GLY A 278 -0.61 1.68 -23.22
C GLY A 278 -1.11 1.66 -24.67
N LYS A 279 -0.74 2.69 -25.43
CA LYS A 279 -0.92 2.74 -26.88
C LYS A 279 0.38 3.17 -27.56
N PRO A 280 1.03 2.29 -28.34
CA PRO A 280 2.16 2.67 -29.17
C PRO A 280 1.79 3.74 -30.21
N ILE A 281 2.69 4.69 -30.43
CA ILE A 281 2.48 5.80 -31.38
C ILE A 281 2.86 5.37 -32.80
N SER A 282 3.85 4.47 -32.93
CA SER A 282 4.35 3.96 -34.21
C SER A 282 3.49 2.86 -34.83
N GLY A 283 2.39 2.44 -34.18
CA GLY A 283 1.49 1.41 -34.70
C GLY A 283 2.01 -0.03 -34.61
N VAL A 284 3.01 -0.30 -33.77
CA VAL A 284 3.57 -1.66 -33.54
C VAL A 284 2.60 -2.59 -32.78
N ALA A 285 1.57 -2.02 -32.15
CA ALA A 285 0.43 -2.72 -31.57
C ALA A 285 -0.75 -1.73 -31.45
N ASP A 286 -1.98 -2.25 -31.37
CA ASP A 286 -3.18 -1.43 -31.15
C ASP A 286 -3.24 -0.89 -29.72
N TYR A 287 -2.99 -1.76 -28.74
CA TYR A 287 -2.86 -1.40 -27.33
C TYR A 287 -2.16 -2.50 -26.50
N SER A 288 -1.71 -2.11 -25.31
CA SER A 288 -1.23 -3.01 -24.26
C SER A 288 -2.00 -2.78 -22.96
N LEU A 289 -2.20 -3.84 -22.17
CA LEU A 289 -2.76 -3.79 -20.83
C LEU A 289 -1.93 -4.70 -19.92
N GLU A 290 -1.43 -4.15 -18.82
CA GLU A 290 -0.81 -4.89 -17.73
C GLU A 290 -1.57 -4.51 -16.47
N THR A 291 -2.20 -5.48 -15.81
CA THR A 291 -2.99 -5.20 -14.60
C THR A 291 -2.92 -6.33 -13.59
N GLU A 292 -2.90 -5.93 -12.32
CA GLU A 292 -3.01 -6.81 -11.16
C GLU A 292 -4.23 -6.38 -10.34
N VAL A 293 -5.00 -7.37 -9.89
CA VAL A 293 -6.08 -7.23 -8.92
C VAL A 293 -5.85 -8.24 -7.82
N GLY A 294 -5.97 -7.82 -6.56
CA GLY A 294 -5.76 -8.72 -5.45
C GLY A 294 -6.51 -8.39 -4.18
N LEU A 295 -6.60 -9.41 -3.34
CA LEU A 295 -7.06 -9.36 -1.97
C LEU A 295 -5.94 -9.78 -1.05
N ARG A 296 -5.70 -8.99 -0.01
CA ARG A 296 -4.74 -9.28 1.05
C ARG A 296 -5.46 -9.40 2.38
N TYR A 297 -5.25 -10.51 3.07
CA TYR A 297 -5.72 -10.76 4.43
C TYR A 297 -4.56 -10.69 5.41
N LYS A 298 -4.56 -9.68 6.29
CA LYS A 298 -3.56 -9.56 7.35
C LYS A 298 -3.86 -10.55 8.47
N VAL A 299 -2.91 -11.47 8.68
CA VAL A 299 -2.91 -12.44 9.77
C VAL A 299 -2.34 -11.79 11.04
N THR A 300 -1.27 -11.01 10.88
CA THR A 300 -0.66 -10.18 11.94
C THR A 300 -0.39 -8.78 11.40
N GLU A 301 0.26 -7.91 12.18
CA GLU A 301 0.67 -6.59 11.69
C GLU A 301 1.67 -6.66 10.52
N TRP A 302 2.46 -7.74 10.46
CA TRP A 302 3.52 -7.94 9.48
C TRP A 302 3.27 -9.11 8.51
N ALA A 303 2.43 -10.10 8.86
CA ALA A 303 2.17 -11.26 8.02
C ALA A 303 0.82 -11.18 7.32
N SER A 304 0.76 -11.55 6.05
CA SER A 304 -0.49 -11.63 5.27
C SER A 304 -0.60 -12.87 4.40
N LEU A 305 -1.84 -13.19 4.01
CA LEU A 305 -2.18 -14.09 2.92
C LEU A 305 -2.67 -13.25 1.74
N ASN A 306 -2.28 -13.61 0.54
CA ASN A 306 -2.56 -12.84 -0.67
C ASN A 306 -3.22 -13.73 -1.72
N LEU A 307 -4.23 -13.21 -2.40
CA LEU A 307 -4.80 -13.78 -3.62
C LEU A 307 -4.71 -12.71 -4.70
N LYS A 308 -4.11 -13.06 -5.85
CA LYS A 308 -3.85 -12.14 -6.96
C LYS A 308 -4.32 -12.74 -8.27
N ALA A 309 -4.82 -11.89 -9.14
CA ALA A 309 -5.09 -12.16 -10.54
C ALA A 309 -4.39 -11.09 -11.38
N GLU A 310 -3.54 -11.52 -12.28
CA GLU A 310 -2.74 -10.67 -13.15
C GLU A 310 -3.12 -10.96 -14.60
N LYS A 311 -3.20 -9.90 -15.41
CA LYS A 311 -3.62 -9.96 -16.80
C LYS A 311 -2.70 -9.09 -17.64
N ASP A 312 -2.06 -9.73 -18.62
CA ASP A 312 -1.22 -9.09 -19.62
C ASP A 312 -1.84 -9.31 -21.00
N ILE A 313 -2.08 -8.21 -21.71
CA ILE A 313 -2.61 -8.19 -23.06
C ILE A 313 -1.73 -7.33 -23.95
N ILE A 314 -1.38 -7.84 -25.12
CA ILE A 314 -0.88 -7.07 -26.25
C ILE A 314 -1.76 -7.44 -27.44
N SER A 315 -2.40 -6.46 -28.07
CA SER A 315 -3.33 -6.71 -29.19
C SER A 315 -2.91 -5.92 -30.42
N GLY A 316 -3.12 -6.52 -31.60
CA GLY A 316 -2.80 -5.94 -32.90
C GLY A 316 -1.30 -5.84 -33.16
N SER A 317 -0.49 -6.72 -32.56
CA SER A 317 0.98 -6.71 -32.69
C SER A 317 1.44 -7.49 -33.92
N ASP A 318 2.43 -6.95 -34.62
CA ASP A 318 3.04 -7.60 -35.81
C ASP A 318 3.67 -8.97 -35.47
N ASN A 319 4.05 -9.19 -34.20
CA ASN A 319 4.65 -10.41 -33.69
C ASN A 319 3.63 -11.36 -33.03
N GLY A 320 2.33 -11.09 -33.20
CA GLY A 320 1.24 -11.84 -32.58
C GLY A 320 0.73 -11.19 -31.30
N ASP A 321 -0.53 -11.51 -30.99
CA ASP A 321 -1.21 -11.03 -29.79
C ASP A 321 -0.80 -11.84 -28.56
N LEU A 322 -0.71 -11.17 -27.42
CA LEU A 322 -0.53 -11.77 -26.10
C LEU A 322 -1.85 -11.65 -25.34
N ASP A 323 -2.30 -12.76 -24.76
CA ASP A 323 -3.31 -12.77 -23.71
C ASP A 323 -2.88 -13.79 -22.65
N LYS A 324 -2.39 -13.29 -21.52
CA LYS A 324 -1.93 -14.10 -20.39
C LYS A 324 -2.70 -13.70 -19.15
N THR A 325 -3.23 -14.70 -18.44
CA THR A 325 -3.84 -14.50 -17.12
C THR A 325 -3.16 -15.41 -16.11
N ARG A 326 -2.67 -14.86 -15.01
CA ARG A 326 -2.05 -15.62 -13.92
C ARG A 326 -2.83 -15.42 -12.63
N TYR A 327 -2.98 -16.51 -11.87
CA TYR A 327 -3.56 -16.47 -10.53
C TYR A 327 -2.50 -16.92 -9.53
N THR A 328 -2.35 -16.16 -8.45
CA THR A 328 -1.33 -16.44 -7.44
C THR A 328 -1.94 -16.39 -6.05
N ALA A 329 -1.65 -17.42 -5.25
CA ALA A 329 -1.94 -17.44 -3.82
C ALA A 329 -0.62 -17.55 -3.05
N GLY A 330 -0.41 -16.69 -2.05
CA GLY A 330 0.88 -16.63 -1.38
C GLY A 330 0.85 -15.99 -0.01
N PHE A 331 2.03 -15.92 0.60
CA PHE A 331 2.27 -15.30 1.89
C PHE A 331 3.02 -14.00 1.71
N GLY A 332 2.63 -12.98 2.48
CA GLY A 332 3.25 -11.66 2.48
C GLY A 332 3.91 -11.33 3.81
N VAL A 333 5.01 -10.59 3.75
CA VAL A 333 5.64 -9.91 4.88
C VAL A 333 5.68 -8.42 4.58
N ALA A 334 5.03 -7.63 5.43
CA ALA A 334 4.95 -6.17 5.32
C ALA A 334 5.61 -5.47 6.51
N TRP A 335 6.11 -4.26 6.26
CA TRP A 335 6.70 -3.37 7.27
C TRP A 335 6.28 -1.92 7.08
#